data_AF-A0A3D5ZB15-F1
#
_entry.id   AF-A0A3D5ZB15-F1
#
_cell.length_a   1.000
_cell.length_b   1.000
_cell.length_c   1.000
_cell.angle_alpha   90.00
_cell.angle_beta   90.00
_cell.angle_gamma   90.00
#
_symmetry.space_group_name_H-M   'P 1'
#
loop_
_entity.id
_entity.type
_entity.pdbx_description
1 polymer ?
#
loop_
_entity_poly.entity_id
_entity_poly.type
_entity_poly.pdbx_seq_one_letter_code
_entity_poly.pdbx_strand_id
1 'polypeptide(L)'
;VDEEEENEPEVTSELIAAALAEYKGERTSFLIKNKGRNVEEDSVILIEDNAYKGFGFLNKEIQIETYQELENHIEIMSHSDFSMSVICLFLSKNTAGEVIYLT
;
A
#
# COMPACT_ATOMS: atom_id res chain seq x y z
N VAL A 1 36.41 -41.50 6.34
CA VAL A 1 35.08 -41.11 6.82
C VAL A 1 34.92 -39.71 6.31
N ASP A 2 34.28 -39.60 5.15
CA ASP A 2 34.02 -38.31 4.52
C ASP A 2 32.91 -37.65 5.33
N GLU A 3 33.28 -36.69 6.15
CA GLU A 3 32.34 -35.78 6.81
C GLU A 3 31.97 -34.73 5.76
N GLU A 4 30.90 -34.99 5.01
CA GLU A 4 30.22 -33.95 4.26
C GLU A 4 29.62 -32.97 5.28
N GLU A 5 30.34 -31.89 5.56
CA GLU A 5 29.81 -30.73 6.28
C GLU A 5 28.66 -30.14 5.46
N GLU A 6 27.45 -30.46 5.88
CA GLU A 6 26.20 -29.82 5.50
C GLU A 6 26.32 -28.32 5.84
N ASN A 7 26.79 -27.54 4.86
CA ASN A 7 26.86 -26.09 4.96
C ASN A 7 25.43 -25.55 4.91
N GLU A 8 24.86 -25.25 6.08
CA GLU A 8 23.71 -24.34 6.15
C GLU A 8 24.14 -22.99 5.56
N PRO A 9 23.34 -22.39 4.67
CA PRO A 9 23.71 -21.11 4.07
C PRO A 9 23.81 -20.05 5.16
N GLU A 10 25.01 -19.50 5.35
CA GLU A 10 25.24 -18.39 6.27
C GLU A 10 24.45 -17.17 5.80
N VAL A 11 23.53 -16.68 6.64
CA VAL A 11 22.70 -15.52 6.31
C VAL A 11 23.58 -14.26 6.31
N THR A 12 24.02 -13.84 5.13
CA THR A 12 24.85 -12.63 4.95
C THR A 12 24.01 -11.36 4.84
N SER A 13 24.61 -10.21 5.14
CA SER A 13 23.94 -8.90 4.98
C SER A 13 23.52 -8.61 3.54
N GLU A 14 24.25 -9.16 2.56
CA GLU A 14 23.94 -9.02 1.14
C GLU A 14 22.71 -9.82 0.75
N LEU A 15 22.55 -11.04 1.28
CA LEU A 15 21.35 -11.86 1.10
C LEU A 15 20.12 -11.20 1.75
N ILE A 16 20.29 -10.64 2.96
CA ILE A 16 19.22 -9.87 3.62
C ILE A 16 18.83 -8.66 2.78
N ALA A 17 19.80 -7.89 2.25
CA ALA A 17 19.52 -6.73 1.43
C ALA A 17 18.84 -7.09 0.10
N ALA A 18 19.27 -8.17 -0.56
CA ALA A 18 18.63 -8.68 -1.77
C ALA A 18 17.20 -9.15 -1.51
N ALA A 19 16.97 -9.92 -0.44
CA ALA A 19 15.64 -10.35 -0.04
C ALA A 19 14.72 -9.16 0.32
N LEU A 20 15.25 -8.13 0.99
CA LEU A 20 14.51 -6.91 1.28
C LEU A 20 14.20 -6.10 0.01
N ALA A 21 15.11 -6.08 -0.96
CA ALA A 21 14.91 -5.38 -2.23
C ALA A 21 13.85 -6.09 -3.11
N GLU A 22 13.92 -7.42 -3.19
CA GLU A 22 12.91 -8.26 -3.84
C GLU A 22 11.55 -8.08 -3.17
N TYR A 23 11.51 -8.20 -1.84
CA TYR A 23 10.28 -7.98 -1.06
C TYR A 23 9.70 -6.57 -1.22
N LYS A 24 10.54 -5.54 -1.39
CA LYS A 24 10.09 -4.18 -1.73
C LYS A 24 9.59 -4.06 -3.17
N GLY A 25 10.16 -4.80 -4.11
CA GLY A 25 9.73 -4.81 -5.52
C GLY A 25 8.34 -5.39 -5.74
N GLU A 26 7.87 -6.25 -4.83
CA GLU A 26 6.49 -6.79 -4.85
C GLU A 26 5.46 -5.85 -4.21
N ARG A 27 5.90 -4.79 -3.54
CA ARG A 27 5.02 -3.85 -2.87
C ARG A 27 4.38 -2.92 -3.88
N THR A 28 3.07 -2.77 -3.77
CA THR A 28 2.29 -1.90 -4.64
C THR A 28 1.65 -0.80 -3.80
N SER A 29 1.82 0.43 -4.26
CA SER A 29 1.14 1.60 -3.69
C SER A 29 -0.02 1.99 -4.60
N PHE A 30 -1.19 2.21 -4.01
CA PHE A 30 -2.39 2.55 -4.75
C PHE A 30 -3.38 3.35 -3.92
N LEU A 31 -4.23 4.08 -4.62
CA LEU A 31 -5.34 4.80 -4.06
C LEU A 31 -6.64 4.06 -4.36
N ILE A 32 -7.55 4.06 -3.39
CA ILE A 32 -8.94 3.65 -3.60
C ILE A 32 -9.79 4.92 -3.51
N LYS A 33 -10.44 5.31 -4.60
CA LYS A 33 -11.38 6.45 -4.65
C LYS A 33 -12.82 5.97 -4.51
N ASN A 34 -13.66 6.74 -3.83
CA ASN A 34 -15.11 6.55 -3.81
C ASN A 34 -15.83 7.90 -3.66
N LYS A 35 -17.17 7.89 -3.60
CA LYS A 35 -17.97 9.09 -3.35
C LYS A 35 -17.52 9.76 -2.05
N GLY A 36 -17.24 11.06 -2.12
CA GLY A 36 -16.87 11.86 -0.96
C GLY A 36 -18.07 12.31 -0.13
N ARG A 37 -17.84 13.30 0.72
CA ARG A 37 -18.85 13.87 1.64
C ARG A 37 -19.93 14.65 0.90
N ASN A 38 -19.57 15.22 -0.24
CA ASN A 38 -20.46 16.00 -1.10
C ASN A 38 -20.21 15.64 -2.58
N VAL A 39 -20.91 16.31 -3.50
CA VAL A 39 -20.83 16.01 -4.93
C VAL A 39 -19.53 16.48 -5.59
N GLU A 40 -18.78 17.37 -4.94
CA GLU A 40 -17.54 17.98 -5.44
C GLU A 40 -16.29 17.24 -4.94
N GLU A 41 -16.45 16.33 -3.97
CA GLU A 41 -15.36 15.58 -3.36
C GLU A 41 -15.43 14.08 -3.65
N ASP A 42 -14.27 13.45 -3.74
CA ASP A 42 -14.06 12.01 -3.66
C ASP A 42 -13.44 11.65 -2.30
N SER A 43 -13.91 10.55 -1.70
CA SER A 43 -13.23 9.94 -0.55
C SER A 43 -12.10 9.07 -1.07
N VAL A 44 -10.98 9.06 -0.35
CA VAL A 44 -9.79 8.33 -0.76
C VAL A 44 -9.19 7.54 0.38
N ILE A 45 -8.68 6.35 0.07
CA ILE A 45 -7.88 5.52 0.96
C ILE A 45 -6.52 5.31 0.30
N LEU A 46 -5.45 5.59 1.04
CA LEU A 46 -4.08 5.42 0.60
C LEU A 46 -3.51 4.10 1.14
N ILE A 47 -3.09 3.24 0.23
CA ILE A 47 -2.28 2.07 0.52
C ILE A 47 -0.88 2.38 0.01
N GLU A 48 0.09 2.41 0.91
CA GLU A 48 1.50 2.58 0.59
C GLU A 48 2.20 1.28 0.93
N ASP A 49 2.94 0.71 -0.03
CA ASP A 49 3.76 -0.46 0.23
C ASP A 49 2.96 -1.71 0.73
N ASN A 50 1.75 -1.92 0.19
CA ASN A 50 0.73 -2.88 0.68
C ASN A 50 0.23 -2.64 2.12
N ALA A 51 0.55 -1.49 2.73
CA ALA A 51 0.11 -1.12 4.06
C ALA A 51 -0.89 0.05 4.01
N TYR A 52 -2.01 -0.09 4.72
CA TYR A 52 -2.91 1.04 4.96
C TYR A 52 -2.16 2.20 5.62
N LYS A 53 -2.18 3.36 4.96
CA LYS A 53 -1.48 4.58 5.37
C LYS A 53 -2.43 5.63 5.93
N GLY A 54 -3.65 5.70 5.42
CA GLY A 54 -4.62 6.69 5.83
C GLY A 54 -5.79 6.85 4.87
N PHE A 55 -6.65 7.81 5.18
CA PHE A 55 -7.80 8.17 4.36
C PHE A 55 -7.93 9.69 4.26
N GLY A 56 -8.69 10.18 3.29
CA GLY A 56 -8.91 11.61 3.13
C GLY A 56 -10.02 11.93 2.15
N PHE A 57 -10.12 13.22 1.80
CA PHE A 57 -11.06 13.72 0.82
C PHE A 57 -10.35 14.64 -0.16
N LEU A 58 -10.59 14.40 -1.45
CA LEU A 58 -10.01 15.19 -2.54
C LEU A 58 -11.13 15.89 -3.28
N ASN A 59 -10.90 17.13 -3.67
CA ASN A 59 -11.77 17.77 -4.67
C ASN A 59 -11.58 17.05 -6.02
N LYS A 60 -12.68 16.76 -6.72
CA LYS A 60 -12.70 16.07 -8.02
C LYS A 60 -11.89 16.78 -9.12
N GLU A 61 -11.68 18.09 -8.97
CA GLU A 61 -10.88 18.90 -9.89
C GLU A 61 -9.37 18.67 -9.72
N ILE A 62 -8.94 18.12 -8.58
CA ILE A 62 -7.54 17.82 -8.31
C ILE A 62 -7.16 16.54 -9.08
N GLN A 63 -6.25 16.69 -10.04
CA GLN A 63 -5.52 15.56 -10.61
C GLN A 63 -4.32 15.29 -9.73
N ILE A 64 -4.26 14.08 -9.17
CA ILE A 64 -3.13 13.64 -8.38
C ILE A 64 -2.21 12.88 -9.31
N GLU A 65 -1.01 13.43 -9.50
CA GLU A 65 0.02 12.82 -10.32
C GLU A 65 1.08 12.14 -9.44
N THR A 66 1.25 12.61 -8.19
CA THR A 66 2.33 12.16 -7.31
C THR A 66 1.87 11.81 -5.89
N TYR A 67 2.60 10.91 -5.24
CA TYR A 67 2.35 10.52 -3.85
C TYR A 67 2.46 11.71 -2.86
N GLN A 68 3.38 12.65 -3.11
CA GLN A 68 3.62 13.80 -2.24
C GLN A 68 2.43 14.76 -2.19
N GLU A 69 1.65 14.85 -3.27
CA GLU A 69 0.43 15.65 -3.29
C GLU A 69 -0.65 15.03 -2.39
N LEU A 70 -0.71 13.70 -2.33
CA LEU A 70 -1.66 12.97 -1.47
C LEU A 70 -1.38 13.18 0.01
N GLU A 71 -0.12 13.22 0.43
CA GLU A 71 0.22 13.31 1.86
C GLU A 71 -0.39 14.53 2.56
N ASN A 72 -0.58 15.64 1.83
CA ASN A 72 -1.20 16.85 2.39
C ASN A 72 -2.73 16.76 2.51
N HIS A 73 -3.37 15.80 1.84
CA HIS A 73 -4.82 15.61 1.81
C HIS A 73 -5.29 14.36 2.56
N ILE A 74 -4.36 13.55 3.05
CA ILE A 74 -4.63 12.29 3.75
C ILE A 74 -4.38 12.48 5.24
N GLU A 75 -5.36 12.09 6.05
CA GLU A 75 -5.17 11.90 7.48
C GLU A 75 -4.42 10.58 7.69
N ILE A 76 -3.15 10.69 8.13
CA ILE A 76 -2.29 9.54 8.38
C ILE A 76 -2.84 8.74 9.57
N MET A 77 -3.03 7.44 9.34
CA MET A 77 -3.50 6.52 10.36
C MET A 77 -2.50 5.39 10.57
N SER A 78 -2.48 4.85 11.78
CA SER A 78 -1.71 3.65 12.07
C SER A 78 -2.25 2.47 11.28
N HIS A 79 -1.34 1.76 10.61
CA HIS A 79 -1.63 0.49 9.99
C HIS A 79 -2.12 -0.55 11.02
N SER A 80 -3.09 -1.38 10.63
CA SER A 80 -3.42 -2.61 11.34
C SER A 80 -3.93 -3.67 10.38
N ASP A 81 -3.68 -4.95 10.69
CA ASP A 81 -4.20 -6.09 9.92
C ASP A 81 -5.74 -6.07 9.85
N PHE A 82 -6.39 -5.57 10.90
CA PHE A 82 -7.83 -5.40 10.92
C PHE A 82 -8.30 -4.35 9.89
N SER A 83 -7.66 -3.18 9.85
CA SER A 83 -7.96 -2.14 8.85
C SER A 83 -7.79 -2.68 7.44
N MET A 84 -6.69 -3.40 7.16
CA MET A 84 -6.47 -4.05 5.87
C MET A 84 -7.53 -5.10 5.56
N SER A 85 -7.92 -5.94 6.52
CA SER A 85 -8.97 -6.94 6.33
C SER A 85 -10.31 -6.30 5.95
N VAL A 86 -10.66 -5.18 6.60
CA VAL A 86 -11.86 -4.40 6.25
C VAL A 86 -11.75 -3.84 4.83
N ILE A 87 -10.59 -3.31 4.44
CA ILE A 87 -10.35 -2.77 3.09
C ILE A 87 -10.44 -3.88 2.04
N CYS A 88 -9.81 -5.04 2.27
CA CYS A 88 -9.90 -6.20 1.38
C CYS A 88 -11.34 -6.72 1.25
N LEU A 89 -12.08 -6.80 2.35
CA LEU A 89 -13.50 -7.16 2.33
C LEU A 89 -14.32 -6.13 1.53
N PHE A 90 -14.00 -4.85 1.66
CA PHE A 90 -14.65 -3.79 0.90
C PHE A 90 -14.38 -3.87 -0.61
N LEU A 91 -13.12 -4.12 -1.00
CA LEU A 91 -12.71 -4.32 -2.40
C LEU A 91 -13.37 -5.57 -3.02
N SER A 92 -13.40 -6.70 -2.29
CA SER A 92 -13.95 -7.97 -2.78
C SER A 92 -15.46 -7.93 -3.07
N LYS A 93 -16.20 -7.02 -2.43
CA LYS A 93 -17.64 -6.84 -2.67
C LYS A 93 -17.95 -6.11 -3.99
N ASN A 94 -16.95 -5.72 -4.77
CA ASN A 94 -17.10 -4.97 -6.03
C ASN A 94 -17.92 -3.65 -5.86
N THR A 95 -18.03 -3.18 -4.61
CA THR A 95 -18.58 -1.89 -4.20
C THR A 95 -17.50 -0.83 -4.05
N ALA A 96 -16.24 -1.24 -4.18
CA ALA A 96 -15.12 -0.34 -4.21
C ALA A 96 -15.22 0.55 -5.44
N GLY A 97 -14.96 1.84 -5.24
CA GLY A 97 -14.84 2.74 -6.37
C GLY A 97 -13.54 2.50 -7.11
N GLU A 98 -13.07 3.52 -7.81
CA GLU A 98 -11.92 3.44 -8.70
C GLU A 98 -10.61 3.16 -7.93
N VAL A 99 -9.80 2.21 -8.41
CA VAL A 99 -8.46 1.93 -7.87
C VAL A 99 -7.42 2.53 -8.82
N ILE A 100 -6.52 3.35 -8.29
CA ILE A 100 -5.48 4.05 -9.05
C ILE A 100 -4.12 3.61 -8.52
N TYR A 101 -3.32 2.98 -9.37
CA TYR A 101 -1.95 2.61 -9.01
C TYR A 101 -1.03 3.82 -9.09
N LEU A 102 -0.25 4.02 -8.03
CA LEU A 102 0.74 5.10 -7.95
C LEU A 102 2.06 4.58 -8.55
N THR A 103 2.69 5.38 -9.42
CA THR A 103 3.94 5.02 -10.11
C THR A 103 5.09 5.88 -9.59
#